data_AF-A0A2J8A6H7-F1
#
_entry.id   AF-A0A2J8A6H7-F1
#
_cell.length_a   1.000
_cell.length_b   1.000
_cell.length_c   1.000
_cell.angle_alpha   90.00
_cell.angle_beta   90.00
_cell.angle_gamma   90.00
#
_symmetry.space_group_name_H-M   'P 1'
#
loop_
_entity.id
_entity.type
_entity.pdbx_description
1 polymer ?
#
loop_
_entity_poly.entity_id
_entity_poly.type
_entity_poly.pdbx_seq_one_letter_code
_entity_poly.pdbx_strand_id
1 'polypeptide(L)'
;MQQANRGLQRCGTAAPSGRAAAFVQLGCRSAAARPASRPSRGDVSVRAAITEDAYMVLGMAQCFKKDGGTLSPVLVVEPLSASSLECLANGARTSFKMVTGVTYKDAMNRNRAALPESFGTALFCENFAFRCEAAARTWQQSHAQENLMDIVPLGKARGNFNFSLEDKRILNMENVVSDSDNIKQDLSIDVYGRKKADDYAAKQAAESAVKAEAVAAQEQAQKEEDDLDALLLA
;
A
#
# COMPACT_ATOMS: atom_id res chain seq x y z
N MET A 1 -3.92 37.33 -73.19
CA MET A 1 -2.56 36.76 -73.30
C MET A 1 -2.62 35.33 -72.77
N GLN A 2 -2.60 34.37 -73.72
CA GLN A 2 -2.14 32.96 -73.70
C GLN A 2 -2.21 32.21 -72.34
N GLN A 3 -2.99 31.14 -72.10
CA GLN A 3 -3.41 29.93 -72.86
C GLN A 3 -2.29 29.07 -73.47
N ALA A 4 -2.12 27.86 -72.92
CA ALA A 4 -1.91 26.53 -73.54
C ALA A 4 -1.37 25.58 -72.44
N ASN A 5 -1.90 24.43 -72.02
CA ASN A 5 -2.77 23.38 -72.56
C ASN A 5 -2.21 22.63 -73.77
N ARG A 6 -1.66 21.42 -73.55
CA ARG A 6 -2.05 20.12 -74.16
C ARG A 6 -0.86 19.14 -74.24
N GLY A 7 -1.14 17.88 -73.91
CA GLY A 7 -0.22 16.76 -74.14
C GLY A 7 -0.82 15.42 -73.67
N LEU A 8 -1.95 15.05 -74.28
CA LEU A 8 -2.69 13.80 -74.08
C LEU A 8 -2.04 12.64 -74.86
N GLN A 9 -2.07 11.40 -74.32
CA GLN A 9 -2.42 10.11 -74.97
C GLN A 9 -1.94 8.94 -74.06
N ARG A 10 -2.81 8.18 -73.38
CA ARG A 10 -3.71 7.08 -73.81
C ARG A 10 -3.00 5.90 -74.49
N CYS A 11 -2.97 4.76 -73.81
CA CYS A 11 -3.67 3.50 -74.16
C CYS A 11 -3.08 2.32 -73.38
N GLY A 12 -3.91 1.37 -72.95
CA GLY A 12 -3.42 0.11 -72.38
C GLY A 12 -4.37 -0.56 -71.39
N THR A 13 -5.50 -1.06 -71.88
CA THR A 13 -6.36 -2.05 -71.23
C THR A 13 -5.60 -3.33 -70.90
N ALA A 14 -5.77 -3.88 -69.69
CA ALA A 14 -5.90 -5.33 -69.46
C ALA A 14 -6.27 -5.62 -68.00
N ALA A 15 -7.47 -6.17 -67.79
CA ALA A 15 -7.75 -6.98 -66.61
C ALA A 15 -6.96 -8.30 -66.72
N PRO A 16 -6.60 -8.89 -65.58
CA PRO A 16 -6.98 -10.28 -65.43
C PRO A 16 -7.70 -10.55 -64.12
N SER A 17 -8.78 -11.28 -64.31
CA SER A 17 -9.53 -12.08 -63.36
C SER A 17 -8.66 -12.93 -62.45
N GLY A 18 -9.08 -13.00 -61.18
CA GLY A 18 -9.05 -14.22 -60.38
C GLY A 18 -7.69 -14.60 -59.80
N ARG A 19 -7.56 -14.46 -58.48
CA ARG A 19 -6.89 -15.48 -57.67
C ARG A 19 -7.22 -15.32 -56.19
N ALA A 20 -7.97 -16.32 -55.71
CA ALA A 20 -7.93 -16.95 -54.40
C ALA A 20 -7.64 -16.07 -53.18
N ALA A 21 -8.67 -15.92 -52.33
CA ALA A 21 -8.51 -15.69 -50.92
C ALA A 21 -7.58 -16.76 -50.33
N ALA A 22 -6.36 -16.37 -49.98
CA ALA A 22 -5.48 -17.19 -49.16
C ALA A 22 -6.02 -17.12 -47.73
N PHE A 23 -6.84 -18.11 -47.39
CA PHE A 23 -7.23 -18.43 -46.03
C PHE A 23 -5.95 -18.82 -45.27
N VAL A 24 -5.36 -17.87 -44.54
CA VAL A 24 -4.24 -18.16 -43.63
C VAL A 24 -4.79 -19.07 -42.54
N GLN A 25 -4.46 -20.34 -42.67
CA GLN A 25 -4.78 -21.41 -41.75
C GLN A 25 -4.13 -21.07 -40.40
N LEU A 26 -4.93 -20.53 -39.47
CA LEU A 26 -4.59 -20.47 -38.05
C LEU A 26 -4.42 -21.91 -37.58
N GLY A 27 -3.19 -22.39 -37.62
CA GLY A 27 -2.79 -23.61 -36.95
C GLY A 27 -3.01 -23.42 -35.46
N CYS A 28 -4.05 -24.06 -34.92
CA CYS A 28 -4.18 -24.33 -33.51
C CYS A 28 -2.97 -25.16 -33.06
N ARG A 29 -1.90 -24.48 -32.66
CA ARG A 29 -0.83 -25.10 -31.89
C ARG A 29 -1.45 -25.48 -30.55
N SER A 30 -1.71 -26.78 -30.38
CA SER A 30 -2.03 -27.37 -29.08
C SER A 30 -0.99 -26.88 -28.07
N ALA A 31 -1.41 -26.01 -27.16
CA ALA A 31 -0.61 -25.58 -26.04
C ALA A 31 -0.47 -26.79 -25.12
N ALA A 32 0.59 -27.57 -25.33
CA ALA A 32 1.04 -28.51 -24.33
C ALA A 32 1.36 -27.70 -23.08
N ALA A 33 0.43 -27.72 -22.12
CA ALA A 33 0.58 -27.10 -20.82
C ALA A 33 1.83 -27.67 -20.17
N ARG A 34 2.93 -26.91 -20.22
CA ARG A 34 4.06 -27.15 -19.33
C ARG A 34 3.51 -27.00 -17.90
N PRO A 35 3.60 -28.01 -17.03
CA PRO A 35 3.22 -27.83 -15.65
C PRO A 35 4.13 -26.74 -15.08
N ALA A 36 3.53 -25.59 -14.75
CA ALA A 36 4.22 -24.57 -13.99
C ALA A 36 4.59 -25.20 -12.65
N SER A 37 5.86 -25.59 -12.50
CA SER A 37 6.39 -26.02 -11.22
C SER A 37 6.22 -24.84 -10.28
N ARG A 38 5.24 -24.92 -9.36
CA ARG A 38 5.17 -24.01 -8.23
C ARG A 38 6.54 -24.05 -7.55
N PRO A 39 7.26 -22.93 -7.42
CA PRO A 39 8.47 -22.92 -6.61
C PRO A 39 8.07 -23.45 -5.23
N SER A 40 8.81 -24.46 -4.76
CA SER A 40 8.61 -25.01 -3.43
C SER A 40 8.74 -23.87 -2.42
N ARG A 41 7.93 -23.90 -1.37
CA ARG A 41 7.93 -22.95 -0.24
C ARG A 41 9.27 -22.89 0.54
N GLY A 42 10.35 -23.46 0.01
CA GLY A 42 11.66 -23.58 0.65
C GLY A 42 12.72 -22.62 0.14
N ASP A 43 12.51 -21.91 -0.96
CA ASP A 43 13.47 -20.91 -1.42
C ASP A 43 13.11 -19.54 -0.80
N VAL A 44 13.37 -19.43 0.51
CA VAL A 44 13.48 -18.12 1.15
C VAL A 44 14.74 -17.51 0.53
N SER A 45 14.57 -16.81 -0.59
CA SER A 45 15.60 -16.04 -1.28
C SER A 45 16.50 -15.43 -0.21
N VAL A 46 17.74 -15.93 -0.13
CA VAL A 46 18.77 -15.38 0.75
C VAL A 46 18.71 -13.87 0.54
N ARG A 47 18.36 -13.13 1.60
CA ARG A 47 18.25 -11.67 1.54
C ARG A 47 19.59 -11.15 1.03
N ALA A 48 19.63 -10.71 -0.23
CA ALA A 48 20.83 -10.11 -0.77
C ALA A 48 21.20 -8.92 0.12
N ALA A 49 22.44 -8.91 0.60
CA ALA A 49 22.93 -7.81 1.42
C ALA A 49 22.84 -6.51 0.60
N ILE A 50 22.40 -5.42 1.25
CA ILE A 50 22.37 -4.10 0.62
C ILE A 50 23.78 -3.54 0.68
N THR A 51 24.35 -3.22 -0.47
CA THR A 51 25.65 -2.56 -0.56
C THR A 51 25.55 -1.09 -0.15
N GLU A 52 26.62 -0.51 0.38
CA GLU A 52 26.63 0.91 0.77
C GLU A 52 26.33 1.85 -0.41
N ASP A 53 26.82 1.50 -1.59
CA ASP A 53 26.64 2.27 -2.83
C ASP A 53 25.32 1.94 -3.54
N ALA A 54 24.45 1.12 -2.93
CA ALA A 54 23.16 0.78 -3.52
C ALA A 54 22.34 2.06 -3.78
N TYR A 55 21.76 2.14 -4.97
CA TYR A 55 20.86 3.22 -5.33
C TYR A 55 19.56 3.16 -4.53
N MET A 56 19.09 4.32 -4.07
CA MET A 56 17.75 4.48 -3.54
C MET A 56 17.21 5.89 -3.76
N VAL A 57 15.93 6.08 -3.48
CA VAL A 57 15.24 7.36 -3.65
C VAL A 57 14.68 7.84 -2.32
N LEU A 58 14.86 9.13 -2.04
CA LEU A 58 14.20 9.82 -0.95
C LEU A 58 13.18 10.82 -1.52
N GLY A 59 11.98 10.83 -0.94
CA GLY A 59 10.92 11.80 -1.23
C GLY A 59 10.77 12.81 -0.10
N MET A 60 10.44 14.06 -0.44
CA MET A 60 10.01 15.07 0.50
C MET A 60 8.49 15.23 0.43
N ALA A 61 7.80 14.70 1.43
CA ALA A 61 6.35 14.78 1.57
C ALA A 61 5.93 16.03 2.37
N GLN A 62 4.81 16.63 1.99
CA GLN A 62 4.09 17.56 2.84
C GLN A 62 3.05 16.80 3.65
N CYS A 63 3.26 16.75 4.97
CA CYS A 63 2.38 16.14 5.95
C CYS A 63 1.84 17.22 6.90
N PHE A 64 0.97 16.81 7.81
CA PHE A 64 0.40 17.68 8.84
C PHE A 64 0.51 17.05 10.23
N LYS A 65 0.65 17.87 11.26
CA LYS A 65 0.47 17.48 12.65
C LYS A 65 -0.74 18.19 13.23
N LYS A 66 -1.51 17.49 14.05
CA LYS A 66 -2.70 18.04 14.72
C LYS A 66 -2.35 18.39 16.15
N ASP A 67 -2.18 19.67 16.44
CA ASP A 67 -1.86 20.18 17.77
C ASP A 67 -3.04 21.00 18.28
N GLY A 68 -3.71 20.56 19.36
CA GLY A 68 -4.81 21.31 19.98
C GLY A 68 -5.98 21.64 19.04
N GLY A 69 -6.23 20.80 18.03
CA GLY A 69 -7.28 21.01 17.02
C GLY A 69 -6.85 21.80 15.78
N THR A 70 -5.64 22.35 15.74
CA THR A 70 -5.08 23.05 14.56
C THR A 70 -4.15 22.13 13.78
N LEU A 71 -4.19 22.19 12.44
CA LEU A 71 -3.28 21.44 11.57
C LEU A 71 -2.06 22.29 11.19
N SER A 72 -0.88 21.89 11.66
CA SER A 72 0.40 22.51 11.32
C SER A 72 1.07 21.75 10.15
N PRO A 73 1.50 22.42 9.07
CA PRO A 73 2.19 21.76 7.96
C PRO A 73 3.63 21.39 8.35
N VAL A 74 4.06 20.20 7.97
CA VAL A 74 5.41 19.67 8.26
C VAL A 74 5.96 19.00 7.00
N LEU A 75 7.23 19.25 6.69
CA LEU A 75 7.93 18.55 5.62
C LEU A 75 8.63 17.31 6.17
N VAL A 76 8.43 16.17 5.51
CA VAL A 76 8.98 14.88 5.95
C VAL A 76 9.77 14.22 4.82
N VAL A 77 10.99 13.79 5.13
CA VAL A 77 11.85 12.98 4.28
C VAL A 77 11.50 11.51 4.47
N GLU A 78 11.09 10.84 3.39
CA GLU A 78 10.71 9.44 3.40
C GLU A 78 11.48 8.64 2.34
N PRO A 79 11.93 7.42 2.65
CA PRO A 79 12.42 6.48 1.66
C PRO A 79 11.30 6.04 0.73
N LEU A 80 11.55 6.07 -0.58
CA LEU A 80 10.61 5.64 -1.61
C LEU A 80 10.99 4.25 -2.15
N SER A 81 10.00 3.37 -2.26
CA SER A 81 10.15 2.12 -2.99
C SER A 81 10.18 2.36 -4.50
N ALA A 82 10.73 1.39 -5.24
CA ALA A 82 10.70 1.37 -6.70
C ALA A 82 9.27 1.56 -7.26
N SER A 83 8.31 0.77 -6.77
CA SER A 83 6.90 0.87 -7.16
C SER A 83 6.28 2.23 -6.85
N SER A 84 6.68 2.87 -5.75
CA SER A 84 6.17 4.21 -5.40
C SER A 84 6.65 5.23 -6.42
N LEU A 85 7.92 5.16 -6.85
CA LEU A 85 8.42 6.07 -7.88
C LEU A 85 7.73 5.86 -9.23
N GLU A 86 7.48 4.60 -9.60
CA GLU A 86 6.74 4.27 -10.81
C GLU A 86 5.33 4.87 -10.81
N CYS A 87 4.59 4.71 -9.71
CA CYS A 87 3.27 5.32 -9.54
C CYS A 87 3.32 6.85 -9.64
N LEU A 88 4.33 7.48 -9.04
CA LEU A 88 4.54 8.93 -9.13
C LEU A 88 4.80 9.37 -10.58
N ALA A 89 5.63 8.62 -11.31
CA ALA A 89 5.94 8.89 -12.71
C ALA A 89 4.72 8.75 -13.62
N ASN A 90 3.81 7.82 -13.31
CA ASN A 90 2.55 7.63 -14.01
C ASN A 90 1.47 8.68 -13.67
N GLY A 91 1.79 9.68 -12.83
CA GLY A 91 0.89 10.79 -12.54
C GLY A 91 -0.09 10.54 -11.38
N ALA A 92 0.16 9.52 -10.55
CA ALA A 92 -0.64 9.29 -9.35
C ALA A 92 -0.63 10.52 -8.43
N ARG A 93 -1.79 10.82 -7.84
CA ARG A 93 -1.94 11.92 -6.87
C ARG A 93 -1.02 11.67 -5.68
N THR A 94 -0.27 12.69 -5.26
CA THR A 94 0.77 12.53 -4.25
C THR A 94 0.88 13.69 -3.27
N SER A 95 1.42 13.42 -2.09
CA SER A 95 1.87 14.42 -1.12
C SER A 95 3.37 14.75 -1.26
N PHE A 96 4.10 14.09 -2.17
CA PHE A 96 5.52 14.36 -2.42
C PHE A 96 5.69 15.60 -3.29
N LYS A 97 6.41 16.61 -2.78
CA LYS A 97 6.79 17.81 -3.55
C LYS A 97 7.93 17.53 -4.51
N MET A 98 8.88 16.74 -4.05
CA MET A 98 10.07 16.39 -4.82
C MET A 98 10.65 15.06 -4.33
N VAL A 99 11.45 14.47 -5.19
CA VAL A 99 12.19 13.24 -4.92
C VAL A 99 13.64 13.42 -5.37
N THR A 100 14.58 12.71 -4.77
CA THR A 100 16.00 12.76 -5.11
C THR A 100 16.62 11.38 -5.04
N GLY A 101 17.49 11.07 -6.01
CA GLY A 101 18.27 9.84 -6.04
C GLY A 101 19.52 9.99 -5.15
N VAL A 102 19.78 9.02 -4.28
CA VAL A 102 20.89 9.01 -3.33
C VAL A 102 21.48 7.62 -3.16
N THR A 103 22.65 7.53 -2.54
CA THR A 103 23.22 6.26 -2.11
C THR A 103 22.59 5.79 -0.80
N TYR A 104 22.54 4.48 -0.59
CA TYR A 104 22.04 3.89 0.64
C TYR A 104 22.83 4.37 1.86
N LYS A 105 24.16 4.48 1.74
CA LYS A 105 25.04 5.03 2.77
C LYS A 105 24.66 6.45 3.17
N ASP A 106 24.48 7.35 2.20
CA ASP A 106 24.14 8.75 2.47
C ASP A 106 22.76 8.87 3.12
N ALA A 107 21.79 8.08 2.64
CA ALA A 107 20.48 8.03 3.24
C ALA A 107 20.55 7.53 4.68
N MET A 108 21.20 6.39 4.95
CA MET A 108 21.28 5.78 6.28
C MET A 108 21.97 6.68 7.30
N ASN A 109 23.01 7.39 6.88
CA ASN A 109 23.74 8.37 7.69
C ASN A 109 23.01 9.72 7.81
N ARG A 110 21.86 9.88 7.15
CA ARG A 110 21.09 11.14 7.10
C ARG A 110 21.95 12.31 6.64
N ASN A 111 22.83 12.06 5.68
CA ASN A 111 23.80 13.02 5.19
C ASN A 111 23.10 14.15 4.44
N ARG A 112 22.84 15.27 5.12
CA ARG A 112 22.15 16.43 4.54
C ARG A 112 22.95 17.14 3.47
N ALA A 113 24.28 17.01 3.47
CA ALA A 113 25.13 17.60 2.42
C ALA A 113 24.95 16.90 1.06
N ALA A 114 24.53 15.63 1.07
CA ALA A 114 24.20 14.88 -0.14
C ALA A 114 22.78 15.14 -0.65
N LEU A 115 21.96 15.89 0.11
CA LEU A 115 20.59 16.22 -0.25
C LEU A 115 20.50 17.63 -0.85
N PRO A 116 19.53 17.88 -1.74
CA PRO A 116 19.22 19.23 -2.20
C PRO A 116 18.87 20.14 -1.01
N GLU A 117 19.17 21.44 -1.13
CA GLU A 117 18.95 22.45 -0.08
C GLU A 117 17.51 22.47 0.45
N SER A 118 16.53 22.20 -0.42
CA SER A 118 15.11 22.11 -0.09
C SER A 118 14.78 21.05 0.97
N PHE A 119 15.61 20.02 1.14
CA PHE A 119 15.45 19.01 2.20
C PHE A 119 15.99 19.48 3.56
N GLY A 120 16.68 20.63 3.61
CA GLY A 120 17.35 21.13 4.81
C GLY A 120 16.43 21.38 6.01
N THR A 121 15.17 21.76 5.78
CA THR A 121 14.20 21.98 6.87
C THR A 121 13.31 20.76 7.15
N ALA A 122 13.38 19.72 6.31
CA ALA A 122 12.51 18.56 6.43
C ALA A 122 12.96 17.60 7.53
N LEU A 123 11.97 17.06 8.26
CA LEU A 123 12.19 16.05 9.30
C LEU A 123 12.29 14.67 8.66
N PHE A 124 13.17 13.82 9.17
CA PHE A 124 13.16 12.41 8.73
C PHE A 124 11.96 11.68 9.35
N CYS A 125 11.36 10.77 8.59
CA CYS A 125 10.20 10.02 9.07
C CYS A 125 10.52 9.11 10.27
N GLU A 126 9.47 8.61 10.92
CA GLU A 126 9.61 7.58 11.95
C GLU A 126 10.14 6.28 11.36
N ASN A 127 10.90 5.53 12.16
CA ASN A 127 11.55 4.28 11.77
C ASN A 127 12.36 4.40 10.47
N PHE A 128 12.95 5.57 10.21
CA PHE A 128 13.62 5.89 8.95
C PHE A 128 14.65 4.84 8.52
N ALA A 129 15.51 4.38 9.44
CA ALA A 129 16.52 3.36 9.17
C ALA A 129 15.92 2.05 8.62
N PHE A 130 14.87 1.55 9.27
CA PHE A 130 14.15 0.35 8.84
C PHE A 130 13.48 0.57 7.48
N ARG A 131 12.87 1.74 7.27
CA ARG A 131 12.21 2.08 6.00
C ARG A 131 13.23 2.26 4.87
N CYS A 132 14.43 2.79 5.14
CA CYS A 132 15.52 2.86 4.18
C CYS A 132 15.93 1.46 3.74
N GLU A 133 16.15 0.55 4.69
CA GLU A 133 16.53 -0.83 4.39
C GLU A 133 15.44 -1.54 3.58
N ALA A 134 14.16 -1.36 3.94
CA ALA A 134 13.04 -1.91 3.19
C ALA A 134 12.94 -1.34 1.77
N ALA A 135 13.05 -0.02 1.61
CA ALA A 135 13.00 0.65 0.32
C ALA A 135 14.18 0.25 -0.58
N ALA A 136 15.41 0.23 -0.05
CA ALA A 136 16.62 -0.15 -0.77
C ALA A 136 16.53 -1.56 -1.35
N ARG A 137 15.90 -2.52 -0.65
CA ARG A 137 15.63 -3.87 -1.20
C ARG A 137 14.79 -3.85 -2.46
N THR A 138 13.81 -2.94 -2.56
CA THR A 138 12.96 -2.84 -3.75
C THR A 138 13.75 -2.35 -4.97
N TRP A 139 14.81 -1.59 -4.74
CA TRP A 139 15.68 -1.07 -5.79
C TRP A 139 16.66 -2.12 -6.33
N GLN A 140 16.94 -3.21 -5.61
CA GLN A 140 17.82 -4.28 -6.10
C GLN A 140 17.19 -5.14 -7.21
N GLN A 141 15.89 -5.00 -7.46
CA GLN A 141 15.20 -5.75 -8.50
C GLN A 141 15.66 -5.27 -9.89
N SER A 142 15.91 -6.20 -10.81
CA SER A 142 16.36 -5.90 -12.18
C SER A 142 15.45 -4.90 -12.88
N HIS A 143 14.14 -5.05 -12.74
CA HIS A 143 13.16 -4.11 -13.31
C HIS A 143 13.37 -2.67 -12.83
N ALA A 144 13.65 -2.48 -11.54
CA ALA A 144 13.87 -1.16 -10.97
C ALA A 144 15.18 -0.53 -11.46
N GLN A 145 16.25 -1.34 -11.56
CA GLN A 145 17.56 -0.90 -12.06
C GLN A 145 17.49 -0.49 -13.54
N GLU A 146 16.76 -1.25 -14.36
CA GLU A 146 16.72 -1.06 -15.81
C GLU A 146 15.75 0.05 -16.26
N ASN A 147 14.63 0.25 -15.55
CA ASN A 147 13.53 1.08 -16.06
C ASN A 147 13.26 2.34 -15.23
N LEU A 148 13.63 2.36 -13.94
CA LEU A 148 13.19 3.40 -13.01
C LEU A 148 14.30 4.36 -12.60
N MET A 149 15.57 3.98 -12.70
CA MET A 149 16.71 4.83 -12.32
C MET A 149 16.83 6.09 -13.19
N ASP A 150 16.41 6.03 -14.44
CA ASP A 150 16.41 7.18 -15.36
C ASP A 150 15.37 8.25 -14.98
N ILE A 151 14.33 7.86 -14.22
CA ILE A 151 13.30 8.79 -13.76
C ILE A 151 13.93 9.82 -12.81
N VAL A 152 14.85 9.38 -11.93
CA VAL A 152 15.52 10.20 -10.93
C VAL A 152 16.98 9.76 -10.76
N PRO A 153 17.92 10.28 -11.56
CA PRO A 153 19.32 9.88 -11.45
C PRO A 153 19.94 10.24 -10.09
N LEU A 154 21.05 9.56 -9.74
CA LEU A 154 21.83 9.86 -8.53
C LEU A 154 22.22 11.35 -8.46
N GLY A 155 22.00 11.96 -7.29
CA GLY A 155 22.30 13.37 -7.03
C GLY A 155 21.38 14.36 -7.76
N LYS A 156 20.39 13.89 -8.51
CA LYS A 156 19.39 14.74 -9.17
C LYS A 156 18.09 14.72 -8.38
N ALA A 157 17.50 15.91 -8.25
CA ALA A 157 16.16 16.08 -7.74
C ALA A 157 15.17 16.20 -8.90
N ARG A 158 14.02 15.55 -8.75
CA ARG A 158 12.87 15.69 -9.64
C ARG A 158 11.69 16.23 -8.86
N GLY A 159 11.01 17.21 -9.44
CA GLY A 159 9.75 17.75 -8.95
C GLY A 159 8.64 17.57 -9.98
N ASN A 160 7.57 18.37 -9.86
CA ASN A 160 6.43 18.42 -10.78
C ASN A 160 5.64 17.11 -10.87
N PHE A 161 5.49 16.40 -9.75
CA PHE A 161 4.51 15.34 -9.62
C PHE A 161 3.10 15.92 -9.48
N ASN A 162 2.08 15.06 -9.61
CA ASN A 162 0.68 15.41 -9.38
C ASN A 162 0.40 15.64 -7.88
N PHE A 163 0.95 16.73 -7.36
CA PHE A 163 0.90 17.09 -5.94
C PHE A 163 -0.49 17.61 -5.58
N SER A 164 -1.11 17.01 -4.57
CA SER A 164 -2.41 17.44 -4.04
C SER A 164 -2.41 17.47 -2.51
N LEU A 165 -3.17 18.42 -1.98
CA LEU A 165 -3.44 18.61 -0.54
C LEU A 165 -4.89 18.32 -0.18
N GLU A 166 -5.66 17.72 -1.10
CA GLU A 166 -7.04 17.28 -0.85
C GLU A 166 -7.07 16.20 0.24
N ASP A 167 -6.23 15.17 0.10
CA ASP A 167 -6.05 14.12 1.11
C ASP A 167 -4.88 14.48 2.05
N LYS A 168 -5.20 15.13 3.17
CA LYS A 168 -4.17 15.54 4.13
C LYS A 168 -3.67 14.35 4.95
N ARG A 169 -2.38 14.04 4.81
CA ARG A 169 -1.71 13.03 5.65
C ARG A 169 -1.35 13.62 7.00
N ILE A 170 -2.02 13.15 8.06
CA ILE A 170 -1.79 13.56 9.45
C ILE A 170 -0.90 12.52 10.13
N LEU A 171 0.24 12.93 10.70
CA LEU A 171 1.23 12.00 11.27
C LEU A 171 0.84 11.45 12.64
N ASN A 172 0.20 12.27 13.49
CA ASN A 172 -0.14 11.94 14.87
C ASN A 172 -1.60 11.49 15.03
N MET A 173 -2.15 10.82 14.01
CA MET A 173 -3.50 10.28 14.08
C MET A 173 -3.47 8.92 14.77
N GLU A 174 -4.09 8.84 15.95
CA GLU A 174 -4.31 7.57 16.63
C GLU A 174 -5.66 6.98 16.17
N ASN A 175 -5.64 5.72 15.72
CA ASN A 175 -6.86 5.02 15.37
C ASN A 175 -7.45 4.36 16.62
N VAL A 176 -8.49 4.95 17.18
CA VAL A 176 -9.21 4.39 18.33
C VAL A 176 -10.34 3.52 17.79
N VAL A 177 -10.12 2.20 17.83
CA VAL A 177 -11.14 1.21 17.43
C VAL A 177 -12.16 1.09 18.56
N SER A 178 -13.44 1.31 18.23
CA SER A 178 -14.56 1.13 19.16
C SER A 178 -15.34 -0.14 18.81
N ASP A 179 -16.11 -0.66 19.77
CA ASP A 179 -16.99 -1.83 19.54
C ASP A 179 -18.02 -1.59 18.44
N SER A 180 -18.35 -0.33 18.15
CA SER A 180 -19.21 0.05 17.03
C SER A 180 -18.57 -0.13 15.65
N ASP A 181 -17.24 -0.22 15.55
CA ASP A 181 -16.51 -0.54 14.31
C ASP A 181 -16.44 -2.06 14.05
N ASN A 182 -16.96 -2.87 14.99
CA ASN A 182 -17.01 -4.31 14.84
C ASN A 182 -18.09 -4.72 13.82
N ILE A 183 -17.72 -4.78 12.54
CA ILE A 183 -18.55 -5.37 11.50
C ILE A 183 -18.71 -6.86 11.82
N LYS A 184 -19.92 -7.25 12.23
CA LYS A 184 -20.26 -8.66 12.46
C LYS A 184 -20.18 -9.41 11.12
N GLN A 185 -19.62 -10.61 11.17
CA GLN A 185 -19.58 -11.47 9.99
C GLN A 185 -21.00 -11.72 9.48
N ASP A 186 -21.14 -11.63 8.16
CA ASP A 186 -22.41 -11.84 7.48
C ASP A 186 -22.98 -13.20 7.85
N LEU A 187 -24.24 -13.23 8.30
CA LEU A 187 -24.88 -14.43 8.86
C LEU A 187 -24.96 -15.59 7.86
N SER A 188 -24.82 -15.30 6.56
CA SER A 188 -24.81 -16.29 5.48
C SER A 188 -23.49 -17.05 5.34
N ILE A 189 -22.40 -16.60 5.97
CA ILE A 189 -21.07 -17.23 5.90
C ILE A 189 -20.67 -17.85 7.24
N ASP A 190 -21.63 -18.37 8.00
CA ASP A 190 -21.33 -19.14 9.19
C ASP A 190 -20.83 -20.55 8.83
N VAL A 191 -19.51 -20.70 8.73
CA VAL A 191 -18.81 -21.97 8.48
C VAL A 191 -19.04 -22.99 9.62
N TYR A 192 -19.50 -22.54 10.80
CA TYR A 192 -19.67 -23.40 11.98
C TYR A 192 -21.13 -23.60 12.39
N GLY A 193 -22.10 -23.15 11.59
CA GLY A 193 -23.52 -23.45 11.81
C GLY A 193 -24.02 -23.08 13.21
N ARG A 194 -23.64 -21.90 13.72
CA ARG A 194 -24.28 -21.34 14.90
C ARG A 194 -25.76 -21.17 14.56
N LYS A 195 -26.58 -21.93 15.28
CA LYS A 195 -28.02 -21.80 15.24
C LYS A 195 -28.43 -20.36 15.56
N LYS A 196 -29.59 -19.99 15.01
CA LYS A 196 -30.21 -18.66 14.94
C LYS A 196 -30.04 -17.83 16.23
N ALA A 197 -30.12 -16.51 16.09
CA ALA A 197 -29.99 -15.50 17.15
C ALA A 197 -30.73 -15.83 18.47
N ASP A 198 -31.83 -16.60 18.39
CA ASP A 198 -32.60 -17.09 19.52
C ASP A 198 -31.76 -17.93 20.51
N ASP A 199 -30.81 -18.73 20.03
CA ASP A 199 -29.94 -19.57 20.87
C ASP A 199 -28.87 -18.73 21.61
N TYR A 200 -28.43 -17.62 21.02
CA TYR A 200 -27.46 -16.71 21.64
C TYR A 200 -28.14 -15.80 22.67
N ALA A 201 -29.36 -15.33 22.39
CA ALA A 201 -30.19 -14.62 23.35
C ALA A 201 -30.55 -15.53 24.54
N ALA A 202 -30.91 -16.79 24.28
CA ALA A 202 -31.19 -17.77 25.34
C ALA A 202 -29.94 -18.09 26.18
N LYS A 203 -28.76 -18.22 25.56
CA LYS A 203 -27.50 -18.40 26.31
C LYS A 203 -27.13 -17.18 27.14
N GLN A 204 -27.25 -15.96 26.61
CA GLN A 204 -26.97 -14.76 27.39
C GLN A 204 -27.97 -14.57 28.53
N ALA A 205 -29.26 -14.85 28.30
CA ALA A 205 -30.26 -14.83 29.36
C ALA A 205 -29.94 -15.86 30.46
N ALA A 206 -29.60 -17.09 30.09
CA ALA A 206 -29.21 -18.13 31.04
C ALA A 206 -27.93 -17.76 31.82
N GLU A 207 -26.93 -17.21 31.15
CA GLU A 207 -25.66 -16.83 31.78
C GLU A 207 -25.83 -15.61 32.71
N SER A 208 -26.73 -14.69 32.36
CA SER A 208 -27.11 -13.57 33.23
C SER A 208 -27.96 -14.00 34.44
N ALA A 209 -28.82 -15.01 34.28
CA ALA A 209 -29.58 -15.60 35.38
C ALA A 209 -28.66 -16.33 36.37
N VAL A 210 -27.72 -17.14 35.88
CA VAL A 210 -26.73 -17.83 36.73
C VAL A 210 -25.85 -16.83 37.48
N LYS A 211 -25.46 -15.71 36.85
CA LYS A 211 -24.72 -14.64 37.55
C LYS A 211 -25.57 -13.94 38.60
N ALA A 212 -26.85 -13.69 38.33
CA ALA A 212 -27.77 -13.08 39.30
C ALA A 212 -27.99 -14.00 40.51
N GLU A 213 -28.14 -15.30 40.29
CA GLU A 213 -28.27 -16.30 41.36
C GLU A 213 -26.98 -16.41 42.20
N ALA A 214 -25.81 -16.35 41.56
CA ALA A 214 -24.53 -16.36 42.27
C ALA A 214 -24.33 -15.09 43.14
N VAL A 215 -24.75 -13.93 42.65
CA VAL A 215 -24.69 -12.67 43.42
C VAL A 215 -25.68 -12.71 44.60
N ALA A 216 -26.90 -13.20 44.40
CA ALA A 216 -27.88 -13.35 45.48
C ALA A 216 -27.42 -14.35 46.56
N ALA A 217 -26.76 -15.44 46.17
CA ALA A 217 -26.19 -16.40 47.11
C ALA A 217 -25.01 -15.81 47.90
N GLN A 218 -24.19 -14.96 47.28
CA GLN A 218 -23.10 -14.25 47.97
C GLN A 218 -23.64 -13.21 48.97
N GLU A 219 -24.69 -12.46 48.60
CA GLU A 219 -25.33 -11.50 49.50
C GLU A 219 -26.01 -12.20 50.70
N GLN A 220 -26.60 -13.38 50.50
CA GLN A 220 -27.17 -14.17 51.60
C GLN A 220 -26.09 -14.72 52.54
N ALA A 221 -25.00 -15.27 52.00
CA ALA A 221 -23.89 -15.76 52.81
C ALA A 221 -23.24 -14.63 53.62
N GLN A 222 -23.10 -13.45 53.03
CA GLN A 222 -22.53 -12.29 53.71
C GLN A 222 -23.45 -11.76 54.83
N LYS A 223 -24.77 -11.83 54.63
CA LYS A 223 -25.75 -11.45 55.65
C LYS A 223 -25.81 -12.44 56.82
N GLU A 224 -25.65 -13.74 56.55
CA GLU A 224 -25.55 -14.75 57.60
C GLU A 224 -24.25 -14.62 58.42
N GLU A 225 -23.15 -14.22 57.78
CA GLU A 225 -21.88 -13.91 58.46
C GLU A 225 -22.02 -12.67 59.36
N ASP A 226 -22.64 -11.59 58.85
CA ASP A 226 -22.91 -10.37 59.62
C ASP A 226 -23.83 -10.63 60.83
N ASP A 227 -24.85 -11.48 60.68
CA ASP A 227 -25.78 -11.86 61.78
C ASP A 227 -25.10 -12.75 62.83
N LEU A 228 -24.17 -13.63 62.43
CA LEU A 228 -23.37 -14.46 63.35
C LEU A 228 -22.37 -13.61 64.15
N ASP A 229 -21.72 -12.63 63.52
CA ASP A 229 -20.82 -11.69 64.18
C ASP A 229 -21.57 -10.79 65.18
N ALA A 230 -22.80 -10.38 64.85
CA ALA A 230 -23.65 -9.60 65.75
C ALA A 230 -24.06 -10.38 67.02
N LEU A 231 -24.24 -11.70 66.92
CA LEU A 231 -24.55 -12.57 68.06
C LEU A 231 -23.33 -12.87 68.95
N LEU A 232 -22.11 -12.79 68.41
CA LEU A 232 -20.87 -13.02 69.14
C LEU A 232 -20.39 -11.80 69.94
N LEU A 233 -20.92 -10.61 69.61
CA LEU A 233 -20.61 -9.33 70.26
C LEU A 233 -21.62 -8.91 71.34
N ALA A 234 -22.69 -9.69 71.58
CA ALA A 234 -23.71 -9.49 72.61
C ALA A 234 -23.44 -10.34 73.86
#